data_AF-A0A061GWC8-F1
#
_entry.id   AF-A0A061GWC8-F1
#
_cell.length_a   1.000
_cell.length_b   1.000
_cell.length_c   1.000
_cell.angle_alpha   90.00
_cell.angle_beta   90.00
_cell.angle_gamma   90.00
#
_symmetry.space_group_name_H-M   'P 1'
#
loop_
_entity.id
_entity.type
_entity.pdbx_description
1 polymer ?
#
loop_
_entity_poly.entity_id
_entity_poly.type
_entity_poly.pdbx_seq_one_letter_code
_entity_poly.pdbx_strand_id
1 'polypeptide(L)'
;MDTGSYPPLFSQRNNPNQNVDLDESIQDVEGLDPIPHIDLQYLDLDKLGEACKDWGLFRLVNHGIPSELLLRIQDQARELFALSFEYKQAILRSPLSYFWGTTARTTSGGILRSSKSISWVEVINFPLSQLPQFQVEDSLLDSFSQAWGVGVHTDSSILSILNQDQLGGLEAFRENRWFPIKPIANTLIINLGDMMQAISNDKYVSVKHRVRVNKQVDRISINYFVFPELDCTIQSSNYKPFTYKDFHAQGQTDIETLGYKVGLEGFKRNRDI
;
A
#
# COMPACT_ATOMS: atom_id res chain seq x y z
N MET A 1 -5.55 0.14 27.26
CA MET A 1 -4.69 0.10 26.06
C MET A 1 -3.40 0.80 26.44
N ASP A 2 -2.25 0.25 26.08
CA ASP A 2 -1.00 1.01 26.19
C ASP A 2 -1.01 2.10 25.11
N THR A 3 -0.83 3.35 25.53
CA THR A 3 -0.80 4.51 24.64
C THR A 3 0.64 4.94 24.30
N GLY A 4 1.66 4.36 24.93
CA GLY A 4 3.07 4.67 24.67
C GLY A 4 3.66 3.98 23.44
N SER A 5 3.02 2.92 22.95
CA SER A 5 3.33 2.35 21.63
C SER A 5 2.99 3.30 20.49
N TYR A 6 1.96 4.12 20.65
CA TYR A 6 1.45 4.99 19.61
C TYR A 6 2.24 6.30 19.49
N PRO A 7 2.46 6.83 18.26
CA PRO A 7 2.90 8.20 18.05
C PRO A 7 2.13 9.20 18.93
N PRO A 8 2.76 10.31 19.38
CA PRO A 8 2.14 11.28 20.30
C PRO A 8 0.78 11.86 19.84
N LEU A 9 0.46 11.73 18.56
CA LEU A 9 -0.86 12.02 18.00
C LEU A 9 -1.91 10.95 18.21
N PHE A 10 -1.52 9.70 18.09
CA PHE A 10 -2.41 8.55 18.10
C PHE A 10 -2.70 8.13 19.56
N SER A 11 -1.81 8.50 20.50
CA SER A 11 -1.95 8.29 21.95
C SER A 11 -3.01 9.17 22.63
N GLN A 12 -3.31 10.37 22.11
CA GLN A 12 -4.23 11.35 22.74
C GLN A 12 -5.74 11.04 22.55
N ARG A 13 -6.15 9.77 22.70
CA ARG A 13 -7.57 9.37 22.73
C ARG A 13 -8.25 9.72 24.06
N ASN A 14 -8.57 11.01 24.28
CA ASN A 14 -9.38 11.46 25.41
C ASN A 14 -10.41 12.54 25.02
N ASN A 15 -11.44 12.12 24.25
CA ASN A 15 -12.74 12.80 24.22
C ASN A 15 -13.82 11.85 23.64
N PRO A 16 -14.80 11.37 24.44
CA PRO A 16 -15.81 10.42 23.94
C PRO A 16 -16.84 11.03 22.96
N ASN A 17 -17.01 12.35 22.98
CA ASN A 17 -18.15 13.03 22.35
C ASN A 17 -17.84 13.59 20.96
N GLN A 18 -17.71 12.71 19.97
CA GLN A 18 -17.88 13.08 18.55
C GLN A 18 -18.74 12.04 17.83
N ASN A 19 -20.06 12.28 17.87
CA ASN A 19 -20.94 11.72 16.84
C ASN A 19 -20.51 12.32 15.49
N VAL A 20 -20.20 11.45 14.53
CA VAL A 20 -19.94 11.78 13.14
C VAL A 20 -20.76 10.80 12.33
N ASP A 21 -21.49 11.29 11.33
CA ASP A 21 -22.60 10.58 10.71
C ASP A 21 -22.20 9.20 10.14
N LEU A 22 -23.01 8.20 10.45
CA LEU A 22 -22.92 6.85 9.92
C LEU A 22 -23.84 6.74 8.70
N ASP A 23 -23.46 7.38 7.60
CA ASP A 23 -24.12 7.19 6.31
C ASP A 23 -23.10 6.98 5.17
N GLU A 24 -22.85 5.71 4.88
CA GLU A 24 -23.40 5.11 3.66
C GLU A 24 -23.69 3.64 3.98
N SER A 25 -24.89 3.14 3.65
CA SER A 25 -25.24 1.75 3.94
C SER A 25 -24.39 0.79 3.11
N ILE A 26 -23.48 0.06 3.75
CA ILE A 26 -22.84 -1.10 3.13
C ILE A 26 -23.94 -2.14 2.87
N GLN A 27 -24.37 -2.24 1.62
CA GLN A 27 -25.16 -3.37 1.17
C GLN A 27 -24.24 -4.59 1.15
N ASP A 28 -24.23 -5.33 2.26
CA ASP A 28 -23.69 -6.68 2.31
C ASP A 28 -24.54 -7.59 1.42
N VAL A 29 -24.20 -7.61 0.13
CA VAL A 29 -24.68 -8.62 -0.81
C VAL A 29 -24.10 -9.96 -0.35
N GLU A 30 -24.93 -10.81 0.25
CA GLU A 30 -24.60 -12.20 0.55
C GLU A 30 -24.49 -13.00 -0.76
N GLY A 31 -23.33 -12.89 -1.42
CA GLY A 31 -23.03 -13.61 -2.64
C GLY A 31 -21.65 -13.26 -3.17
N LEU A 32 -20.79 -14.29 -3.25
CA LEU A 32 -19.49 -14.33 -3.96
C LEU A 32 -18.58 -13.10 -3.81
N ASP A 33 -17.47 -13.30 -3.09
CA ASP A 33 -16.32 -12.39 -3.11
C ASP A 33 -15.94 -12.02 -4.56
N PRO A 34 -16.04 -10.72 -4.96
CA PRO A 34 -16.00 -10.32 -6.36
C PRO A 34 -14.57 -10.28 -6.95
N ILE A 35 -13.56 -10.44 -6.09
CA ILE A 35 -12.15 -10.47 -6.47
C ILE A 35 -11.81 -11.85 -7.06
N PRO A 36 -11.13 -11.95 -8.22
CA PRO A 36 -10.76 -13.24 -8.80
C PRO A 36 -9.87 -14.06 -7.87
N HIS A 37 -10.07 -15.39 -7.84
CA HIS A 37 -9.21 -16.34 -7.13
C HIS A 37 -8.33 -17.07 -8.15
N ILE A 38 -7.01 -16.95 -8.00
CA ILE A 38 -6.01 -17.62 -8.82
C ILE A 38 -5.31 -18.68 -7.96
N ASP A 39 -5.42 -19.93 -8.37
CA ASP A 39 -4.68 -21.05 -7.77
C ASP A 39 -3.25 -21.09 -8.33
N LEU A 40 -2.24 -21.01 -7.46
CA LEU A 40 -0.84 -21.08 -7.91
C LEU A 40 -0.38 -22.51 -8.23
N GLN A 41 -0.96 -23.52 -7.58
CA GLN A 41 -0.65 -24.93 -7.78
C GLN A 41 -1.25 -25.45 -9.10
N TYR A 42 -2.42 -24.93 -9.48
CA TYR A 42 -3.15 -25.27 -10.71
C TYR A 42 -3.38 -24.01 -11.57
N LEU A 43 -2.28 -23.35 -11.94
CA LEU A 43 -2.30 -22.02 -12.56
C LEU A 43 -2.96 -22.02 -13.95
N ASP A 44 -4.13 -21.40 -14.03
CA ASP A 44 -4.86 -21.09 -15.25
C ASP A 44 -4.41 -19.72 -15.80
N LEU A 45 -3.68 -19.75 -16.93
CA LEU A 45 -3.10 -18.55 -17.53
C LEU A 45 -4.14 -17.63 -18.20
N ASP A 46 -5.28 -18.16 -18.64
CA ASP A 46 -6.33 -17.36 -19.24
C ASP A 46 -7.12 -16.62 -18.15
N LYS A 47 -7.47 -17.30 -17.05
CA LYS A 47 -8.07 -16.65 -15.86
C LYS A 47 -7.15 -15.64 -15.21
N LEU A 48 -5.85 -15.92 -15.11
CA LEU A 48 -4.86 -14.94 -14.67
C LEU A 48 -4.82 -13.75 -15.64
N GLY A 49 -4.81 -14.03 -16.95
CA GLY A 49 -4.85 -13.00 -17.99
C GLY A 49 -6.10 -12.12 -17.93
N GLU A 50 -7.26 -12.68 -17.60
CA GLU A 50 -8.51 -11.96 -17.35
C GLU A 50 -8.44 -11.12 -16.07
N ALA A 51 -8.05 -11.70 -14.93
CA ALA A 51 -7.89 -10.96 -13.68
C ALA A 51 -6.96 -9.73 -13.81
N CYS A 52 -5.86 -9.88 -14.55
CA CYS A 52 -4.91 -8.80 -14.82
C CYS A 52 -5.46 -7.68 -15.74
N LYS A 53 -6.36 -8.00 -16.69
CA LYS A 53 -7.06 -7.02 -17.54
C LYS A 53 -8.19 -6.32 -16.79
N ASP A 54 -9.03 -7.12 -16.14
CA ASP A 54 -10.40 -6.74 -15.76
C ASP A 54 -10.47 -6.17 -14.34
N TRP A 55 -9.51 -6.53 -13.48
CA TRP A 55 -9.41 -6.05 -12.10
C TRP A 55 -8.07 -5.39 -11.80
N GLY A 56 -6.97 -5.87 -12.38
CA GLY A 56 -5.62 -5.48 -11.97
C GLY A 56 -5.24 -5.97 -10.56
N LEU A 57 -6.09 -6.79 -9.93
CA LEU A 57 -5.96 -7.28 -8.57
C LEU A 57 -6.70 -8.61 -8.43
N PHE A 58 -6.09 -9.58 -7.73
CA PHE A 58 -6.66 -10.90 -7.49
C PHE A 58 -6.16 -11.50 -6.17
N ARG A 59 -6.82 -12.55 -5.70
CA ARG A 59 -6.32 -13.41 -4.62
C ARG A 59 -5.47 -14.51 -5.19
N LEU A 60 -4.33 -14.77 -4.55
CA LEU A 60 -3.53 -15.97 -4.78
C LEU A 60 -3.83 -16.99 -3.69
N VAL A 61 -4.24 -18.19 -4.08
CA VAL A 61 -4.51 -19.34 -3.21
C VAL A 61 -3.55 -20.48 -3.55
N ASN A 62 -3.40 -21.45 -2.64
CA ASN A 62 -2.49 -22.60 -2.80
C ASN A 62 -1.03 -22.18 -3.10
N HIS A 63 -0.63 -21.02 -2.56
CA HIS A 63 0.64 -20.33 -2.86
C HIS A 63 1.92 -20.98 -2.30
N GLY A 64 1.85 -22.19 -1.74
CA GLY A 64 2.99 -22.93 -1.17
C GLY A 64 3.59 -22.36 0.13
N ILE A 65 3.46 -21.06 0.41
CA ILE A 65 3.88 -20.45 1.67
C ILE A 65 3.07 -21.03 2.84
N PRO A 66 3.69 -21.55 3.91
CA PRO A 66 2.97 -22.06 5.08
C PRO A 66 2.18 -21.00 5.83
N SER A 67 0.97 -21.33 6.24
CA SER A 67 0.08 -20.47 7.05
C SER A 67 0.75 -20.00 8.34
N GLU A 68 1.54 -20.85 8.97
CA GLU A 68 2.23 -20.59 10.23
C GLU A 68 3.39 -19.61 10.05
N LEU A 69 3.92 -19.47 8.83
CA LEU A 69 4.89 -18.42 8.51
C LEU A 69 4.17 -17.08 8.30
N LEU A 70 3.06 -17.06 7.54
CA LEU A 70 2.27 -15.84 7.33
C LEU A 70 1.75 -15.25 8.66
N LEU A 71 1.29 -16.11 9.58
CA LEU A 71 0.88 -15.72 10.93
C LEU A 71 2.05 -15.20 11.76
N ARG A 72 3.15 -15.95 11.90
CA ARG A 72 4.31 -15.52 12.70
C ARG A 72 4.90 -14.17 12.24
N ILE A 73 4.90 -13.87 10.95
CA ILE A 73 5.36 -12.56 10.47
C ILE A 73 4.36 -11.46 10.83
N GLN A 74 3.03 -11.71 10.81
CA GLN A 74 2.04 -10.77 11.36
C GLN A 74 2.22 -10.56 12.87
N ASP A 75 2.45 -11.63 13.64
CA ASP A 75 2.62 -11.57 15.09
C ASP A 75 3.89 -10.79 15.48
N GLN A 76 5.03 -11.11 14.85
CA GLN A 76 6.29 -10.37 15.04
C GLN A 76 6.16 -8.90 14.61
N ALA A 77 5.38 -8.59 13.58
CA ALA A 77 5.10 -7.21 13.21
C ALA A 77 4.19 -6.51 14.24
N ARG A 78 3.22 -7.21 14.86
CA ARG A 78 2.43 -6.67 15.99
C ARG A 78 3.28 -6.42 17.22
N GLU A 79 4.17 -7.33 17.59
CA GLU A 79 5.15 -7.14 18.67
C GLU A 79 6.04 -5.92 18.40
N LEU A 80 6.56 -5.78 17.17
CA LEU A 80 7.37 -4.64 16.75
C LEU A 80 6.60 -3.31 16.79
N PHE A 81 5.32 -3.27 16.39
CA PHE A 81 4.48 -2.08 16.52
C PHE A 81 4.02 -1.80 17.96
N ALA A 82 4.02 -2.79 18.85
CA ALA A 82 3.67 -2.64 20.26
C ALA A 82 4.83 -2.08 21.11
N LEU A 83 6.06 -2.04 20.59
CA LEU A 83 7.16 -1.29 21.20
C LEU A 83 6.83 0.21 21.27
N SER A 84 7.44 0.95 22.21
CA SER A 84 7.18 2.37 22.38
C SER A 84 7.48 3.16 21.10
N PHE A 85 6.76 4.27 20.89
CA PHE A 85 6.96 5.12 19.73
C PHE A 85 8.41 5.59 19.59
N GLU A 86 9.01 6.01 20.70
CA GLU A 86 10.39 6.50 20.79
C GLU A 86 11.36 5.40 20.39
N TYR A 87 11.15 4.17 20.88
CA TYR A 87 11.98 3.02 20.58
C TYR A 87 11.85 2.57 19.11
N LYS A 88 10.65 2.66 18.52
CA LYS A 88 10.45 2.45 17.07
C LYS A 88 11.17 3.51 16.24
N GLN A 89 11.01 4.79 16.58
CA GLN A 89 11.68 5.92 15.91
C GLN A 89 13.21 5.85 16.03
N ALA A 90 13.71 5.28 17.12
CA ALA A 90 15.10 5.02 17.37
C ALA A 90 15.70 3.90 16.50
N ILE A 91 15.17 2.68 16.63
CA ILE A 91 15.84 1.50 16.07
C ILE A 91 15.62 1.38 14.55
N LEU A 92 14.54 1.96 14.01
CA LEU A 92 14.12 1.77 12.62
C LEU A 92 14.65 2.87 11.69
N ARG A 93 15.94 3.18 11.85
CA ARG A 93 16.74 4.11 11.03
C ARG A 93 17.34 3.40 9.80
N SER A 94 17.97 4.17 8.91
CA SER A 94 18.57 3.68 7.66
C SER A 94 19.50 2.46 7.88
N PRO A 95 19.41 1.39 7.05
CA PRO A 95 18.58 1.24 5.85
C PRO A 95 17.07 1.01 6.06
N LEU A 96 16.58 0.74 7.27
CA LEU A 96 15.12 0.70 7.52
C LEU A 96 14.52 2.11 7.45
N SER A 97 13.19 2.18 7.37
CA SER A 97 12.47 3.45 7.51
C SER A 97 11.15 3.24 8.21
N TYR A 98 11.06 3.64 9.48
CA TYR A 98 9.79 3.85 10.15
C TYR A 98 9.19 5.19 9.75
N PHE A 99 7.90 5.18 9.39
CA PHE A 99 7.14 6.40 9.15
C PHE A 99 5.71 6.26 9.64
N TRP A 100 5.11 7.41 9.95
CA TRP A 100 3.74 7.57 10.40
C TRP A 100 3.22 8.91 9.88
N GLY A 101 1.92 9.02 9.63
CA GLY A 101 1.37 10.19 8.93
C GLY A 101 1.15 9.95 7.43
N THR A 102 1.06 11.03 6.64
CA THR A 102 0.70 11.00 5.21
C THR A 102 1.70 10.21 4.36
N THR A 103 1.18 9.34 3.49
CA THR A 103 1.99 8.48 2.59
C THR A 103 2.53 9.20 1.34
N ALA A 104 3.04 10.43 1.49
CA ALA A 104 3.64 11.23 0.42
C ALA A 104 5.15 11.35 0.63
N ARG A 105 5.95 10.64 -0.20
CA ARG A 105 7.41 10.49 -0.05
C ARG A 105 8.21 11.50 -0.87
N THR A 106 9.30 12.00 -0.30
CA THR A 106 10.43 12.57 -1.06
C THR A 106 11.55 11.54 -1.24
N THR A 107 12.59 11.88 -2.02
CA THR A 107 13.72 11.01 -2.41
C THR A 107 14.45 10.36 -1.22
N SER A 108 14.49 11.05 -0.08
CA SER A 108 15.22 10.66 1.14
C SER A 108 14.34 9.94 2.19
N GLY A 109 13.09 9.63 1.86
CA GLY A 109 12.11 9.12 2.83
C GLY A 109 11.45 10.22 3.68
N GLY A 110 11.67 11.49 3.35
CA GLY A 110 11.00 12.61 4.01
C GLY A 110 9.50 12.67 3.70
N ILE A 111 8.74 13.23 4.66
CA ILE A 111 7.29 13.43 4.56
C ILE A 111 7.02 14.74 3.80
N LEU A 112 6.25 14.67 2.71
CA LEU A 112 5.72 15.89 2.10
C LEU A 112 4.41 16.31 2.79
N ARG A 113 4.43 17.47 3.47
CA ARG A 113 3.32 17.98 4.29
C ARG A 113 2.18 18.59 3.44
N SER A 114 1.45 17.75 2.71
CA SER A 114 0.21 18.16 2.05
C SER A 114 -0.90 18.43 3.10
N SER A 115 -1.41 19.65 3.14
CA SER A 115 -2.29 20.15 4.21
C SER A 115 -3.77 19.74 4.09
N LYS A 116 -4.13 18.89 3.13
CA LYS A 116 -5.53 18.54 2.81
C LYS A 116 -5.98 17.14 3.27
N SER A 117 -5.04 16.28 3.65
CA SER A 117 -5.30 14.98 4.28
C SER A 117 -4.01 14.41 4.89
N ILE A 118 -4.00 14.12 6.19
CA ILE A 118 -2.91 13.34 6.82
C ILE A 118 -3.25 11.83 6.71
N SER A 119 -2.39 10.92 7.18
CA SER A 119 -2.76 9.50 7.29
C SER A 119 -2.52 8.86 8.68
N TRP A 120 -3.48 8.03 9.12
CA TRP A 120 -3.52 7.20 10.33
C TRP A 120 -2.97 5.83 9.95
N VAL A 121 -1.68 5.79 9.69
CA VAL A 121 -0.93 4.57 9.43
C VAL A 121 0.44 4.71 10.06
N GLU A 122 0.92 3.60 10.62
CA GLU A 122 2.33 3.39 10.93
C GLU A 122 2.86 2.34 9.95
N VAL A 123 4.06 2.56 9.41
CA VAL A 123 4.67 1.67 8.43
C VAL A 123 6.15 1.52 8.75
N ILE A 124 6.67 0.31 8.58
CA ILE A 124 8.09 0.00 8.69
C ILE A 124 8.53 -0.58 7.35
N ASN A 125 9.36 0.15 6.63
CA ASN A 125 9.88 -0.27 5.34
C ASN A 125 11.20 -1.03 5.50
N PHE A 126 11.26 -2.24 4.93
CA PHE A 126 12.41 -3.13 4.94
C PHE A 126 12.97 -3.30 3.52
N PRO A 127 14.11 -2.67 3.15
CA PRO A 127 14.79 -2.97 1.90
C PRO A 127 15.40 -4.38 2.00
N LEU A 128 14.75 -5.37 1.37
CA LEU A 128 15.11 -6.79 1.52
C LEU A 128 16.57 -7.10 1.12
N SER A 129 17.14 -6.32 0.20
CA SER A 129 18.54 -6.40 -0.24
C SER A 129 19.57 -5.88 0.77
N GLN A 130 19.14 -5.23 1.87
CA GLN A 130 20.00 -4.55 2.85
C GLN A 130 19.86 -5.09 4.27
N LEU A 131 19.00 -6.10 4.49
CA LEU A 131 18.75 -6.73 5.79
C LEU A 131 19.98 -7.21 6.59
N PRO A 132 21.10 -7.69 6.00
CA PRO A 132 22.22 -8.26 6.77
C PRO A 132 23.06 -7.27 7.63
N GLN A 133 22.69 -6.00 7.73
CA GLN A 133 23.61 -4.91 8.14
C GLN A 133 23.24 -4.21 9.47
N PHE A 134 22.47 -4.84 10.36
CA PHE A 134 21.59 -4.09 11.28
C PHE A 134 21.82 -4.30 12.81
N GLN A 135 22.09 -3.20 13.53
CA GLN A 135 21.98 -3.01 15.00
C GLN A 135 21.79 -1.50 15.31
N VAL A 136 20.84 -1.10 16.18
CA VAL A 136 20.48 0.33 16.42
C VAL A 136 19.90 0.58 17.85
N GLU A 137 20.04 1.81 18.38
CA GLU A 137 19.56 2.32 19.70
C GLU A 137 18.84 3.70 19.61
N ASP A 138 18.33 4.26 20.74
CA ASP A 138 17.48 5.46 21.00
C ASP A 138 17.69 6.77 20.16
N SER A 139 16.81 7.79 20.00
CA SER A 139 15.40 8.18 20.34
C SER A 139 14.90 9.24 19.28
N LEU A 140 13.90 10.17 19.31
CA LEU A 140 12.70 10.61 20.11
C LEU A 140 11.91 11.73 19.31
N LEU A 141 10.64 12.06 19.66
CA LEU A 141 9.83 13.30 19.35
C LEU A 141 9.37 13.61 17.87
N ASP A 142 8.27 14.33 17.51
CA ASP A 142 6.92 14.64 18.10
C ASP A 142 5.93 15.37 17.09
N SER A 143 4.58 15.25 17.20
CA SER A 143 3.44 16.05 16.57
C SER A 143 3.14 16.03 15.03
N PHE A 144 2.00 16.44 14.40
CA PHE A 144 0.60 16.89 14.75
C PHE A 144 -0.49 16.49 13.63
N SER A 145 -1.85 16.57 13.82
CA SER A 145 -2.88 15.64 13.21
C SER A 145 -4.13 16.15 12.42
N GLN A 146 -4.56 15.42 11.37
CA GLN A 146 -5.97 15.02 10.99
C GLN A 146 -6.01 14.13 9.71
N ALA A 147 -6.55 12.89 9.72
CA ALA A 147 -6.07 11.83 8.81
C ALA A 147 -7.03 10.73 8.25
N TRP A 148 -6.58 9.99 7.21
CA TRP A 148 -7.16 8.78 6.53
C TRP A 148 -6.26 7.53 6.65
N GLY A 149 -6.66 6.29 6.30
CA GLY A 149 -5.79 5.10 6.47
C GLY A 149 -4.61 5.07 5.50
N VAL A 150 -4.87 4.71 4.24
CA VAL A 150 -4.00 5.04 3.10
C VAL A 150 -4.87 5.67 2.03
N GLY A 151 -4.40 6.77 1.42
CA GLY A 151 -5.15 7.54 0.43
C GLY A 151 -5.45 6.78 -0.86
N VAL A 152 -6.23 7.41 -1.75
CA VAL A 152 -6.52 6.87 -3.09
C VAL A 152 -5.25 6.97 -3.94
N HIS A 153 -4.72 5.82 -4.39
CA HIS A 153 -3.49 5.75 -5.18
C HIS A 153 -3.45 4.53 -6.12
N THR A 154 -2.49 4.52 -7.04
CA THR A 154 -1.99 3.32 -7.72
C THR A 154 -0.54 3.06 -7.26
N ASP A 155 -0.13 1.80 -7.28
CA ASP A 155 1.25 1.43 -6.93
C ASP A 155 2.22 1.75 -8.06
N SER A 156 3.39 2.30 -7.74
CA SER A 156 4.50 2.48 -8.69
C SER A 156 5.25 1.18 -9.02
N SER A 157 4.74 0.01 -8.61
CA SER A 157 5.40 -1.30 -8.74
C SER A 157 5.16 -1.95 -10.10
N ILE A 158 5.78 -3.11 -10.33
CA ILE A 158 5.33 -4.11 -11.32
C ILE A 158 4.13 -4.84 -10.70
N LEU A 159 4.33 -5.40 -9.52
CA LEU A 159 3.28 -6.00 -8.69
C LEU A 159 3.60 -5.79 -7.21
N SER A 160 2.58 -5.90 -6.38
CA SER A 160 2.71 -5.92 -4.92
C SER A 160 1.95 -7.12 -4.34
N ILE A 161 2.46 -7.66 -3.24
CA ILE A 161 1.97 -8.89 -2.59
C ILE A 161 1.60 -8.57 -1.15
N LEU A 162 0.30 -8.52 -0.86
CA LEU A 162 -0.26 -8.09 0.41
C LEU A 162 -0.75 -9.29 1.25
N ASN A 163 -0.07 -9.52 2.37
CA ASN A 163 -0.53 -10.33 3.50
C ASN A 163 -1.28 -9.41 4.47
N GLN A 164 -2.55 -9.69 4.78
CA GLN A 164 -3.36 -8.85 5.69
C GLN A 164 -4.04 -9.67 6.79
N ASP A 165 -4.36 -9.01 7.91
CA ASP A 165 -5.15 -9.63 8.96
C ASP A 165 -6.65 -9.73 8.61
N GLN A 166 -7.42 -10.29 9.54
CA GLN A 166 -8.85 -10.57 9.34
C GLN A 166 -9.77 -9.35 9.59
N LEU A 167 -9.22 -8.15 9.79
CA LEU A 167 -10.01 -6.90 9.93
C LEU A 167 -10.22 -6.18 8.59
N GLY A 168 -9.34 -6.40 7.60
CA GLY A 168 -9.53 -5.94 6.22
C GLY A 168 -9.39 -4.43 6.05
N GLY A 169 -10.43 -3.76 5.55
CA GLY A 169 -10.44 -2.31 5.31
C GLY A 169 -9.80 -1.83 4.00
N LEU A 170 -9.19 -2.74 3.21
CA LEU A 170 -8.76 -2.46 1.84
C LEU A 170 -9.97 -2.32 0.90
N GLU A 171 -9.91 -1.36 -0.02
CA GLU A 171 -10.88 -1.22 -1.11
C GLU A 171 -10.19 -0.99 -2.46
N ALA A 172 -10.74 -1.58 -3.52
CA ALA A 172 -10.37 -1.31 -4.91
C ALA A 172 -11.48 -0.55 -5.64
N PHE A 173 -11.11 0.35 -6.56
CA PHE A 173 -12.04 1.16 -7.35
C PHE A 173 -12.22 0.58 -8.76
N ARG A 174 -13.46 0.26 -9.11
CA ARG A 174 -13.85 -0.37 -10.39
C ARG A 174 -15.30 0.02 -10.71
N GLU A 175 -15.67 0.16 -11.99
CA GLU A 175 -17.06 0.52 -12.41
C GLU A 175 -17.62 1.77 -11.69
N ASN A 176 -16.79 2.79 -11.46
CA ASN A 176 -17.12 4.00 -10.69
C ASN A 176 -17.52 3.79 -9.21
N ARG A 177 -17.35 2.59 -8.66
CA ARG A 177 -17.66 2.23 -7.26
C ARG A 177 -16.44 1.69 -6.52
N TRP A 178 -16.51 1.72 -5.19
CA TRP A 178 -15.49 1.14 -4.30
C TRP A 178 -15.95 -0.24 -3.82
N PHE A 179 -15.13 -1.26 -4.07
CA PHE A 179 -15.36 -2.64 -3.64
C PHE A 179 -14.54 -2.95 -2.39
N PRO A 180 -15.17 -3.35 -1.27
CA PRO A 180 -14.44 -3.78 -0.07
C PRO A 180 -13.83 -5.17 -0.28
N ILE A 181 -12.53 -5.30 -0.04
CA ILE A 181 -11.81 -6.57 -0.15
C ILE A 181 -11.86 -7.26 1.21
N LYS A 182 -12.86 -8.14 1.40
CA LYS A 182 -13.01 -8.92 2.63
C LYS A 182 -11.79 -9.84 2.83
N PRO A 183 -11.19 -9.95 4.03
CA PRO A 183 -10.12 -10.90 4.28
C PRO A 183 -10.54 -12.35 4.09
N ILE A 184 -9.60 -13.20 3.67
CA ILE A 184 -9.75 -14.66 3.65
C ILE A 184 -8.43 -15.24 4.17
N ALA A 185 -8.49 -16.09 5.20
CA ALA A 185 -7.32 -16.71 5.80
C ALA A 185 -6.54 -17.58 4.80
N ASN A 186 -5.20 -17.59 4.92
CA ASN A 186 -4.29 -18.28 4.01
C ASN A 186 -4.49 -17.93 2.52
N THR A 187 -4.73 -16.64 2.24
CA THR A 187 -4.70 -16.05 0.89
C THR A 187 -3.84 -14.81 0.89
N LEU A 188 -3.24 -14.50 -0.26
CA LEU A 188 -2.52 -13.24 -0.49
C LEU A 188 -3.30 -12.41 -1.50
N ILE A 189 -3.33 -11.09 -1.34
CA ILE A 189 -3.80 -10.19 -2.39
C ILE A 189 -2.61 -9.82 -3.27
N ILE A 190 -2.73 -10.03 -4.57
CA ILE A 190 -1.78 -9.56 -5.58
C ILE A 190 -2.43 -8.38 -6.30
N ASN A 191 -1.74 -7.25 -6.39
CA ASN A 191 -2.15 -6.13 -7.22
C ASN A 191 -1.04 -5.75 -8.21
N LEU A 192 -1.44 -5.30 -9.40
CA LEU A 192 -0.53 -4.81 -10.41
C LEU A 192 -0.30 -3.30 -10.24
N GLY A 193 0.95 -2.89 -10.45
CA GLY A 193 1.35 -1.48 -10.42
C GLY A 193 1.51 -0.87 -11.80
N ASP A 194 1.74 0.44 -11.81
CA ASP A 194 1.90 1.29 -13.00
C ASP A 194 2.94 0.72 -13.97
N MET A 195 4.00 0.08 -13.49
CA MET A 195 5.06 -0.44 -14.35
C MET A 195 4.59 -1.67 -15.12
N MET A 196 3.75 -2.54 -14.53
CA MET A 196 3.13 -3.63 -15.28
C MET A 196 2.12 -3.11 -16.31
N GLN A 197 1.35 -2.05 -16.00
CA GLN A 197 0.47 -1.43 -16.99
C GLN A 197 1.26 -0.85 -18.17
N ALA A 198 2.37 -0.14 -17.93
CA ALA A 198 3.21 0.41 -18.98
C ALA A 198 3.94 -0.66 -19.82
N ILE A 199 4.50 -1.68 -19.16
CA ILE A 199 5.16 -2.83 -19.81
C ILE A 199 4.16 -3.62 -20.66
N SER A 200 2.94 -3.85 -20.15
CA SER A 200 1.87 -4.55 -20.87
C SER A 200 1.14 -3.67 -21.89
N ASN A 201 1.54 -2.41 -22.07
CA ASN A 201 0.96 -1.46 -23.04
C ASN A 201 -0.55 -1.23 -22.83
N ASP A 202 -0.96 -0.95 -21.60
CA ASP A 202 -2.36 -0.82 -21.17
C ASP A 202 -3.22 -2.10 -21.32
N LYS A 203 -2.61 -3.27 -21.57
CA LYS A 203 -3.32 -4.56 -21.56
C LYS A 203 -3.74 -4.99 -20.16
N TYR A 204 -2.94 -4.67 -19.14
CA TYR A 204 -3.24 -4.95 -17.73
C TYR A 204 -3.37 -3.64 -16.95
N VAL A 205 -4.25 -3.65 -15.94
CA VAL A 205 -4.67 -2.44 -15.22
C VAL A 205 -3.87 -2.27 -13.92
N SER A 206 -3.35 -1.07 -13.67
CA SER A 206 -2.96 -0.66 -12.32
C SER A 206 -4.17 -0.08 -11.59
N VAL A 207 -4.69 -0.82 -10.61
CA VAL A 207 -5.99 -0.48 -10.00
C VAL A 207 -5.84 0.57 -8.90
N LYS A 208 -6.72 1.58 -8.94
CA LYS A 208 -6.84 2.58 -7.86
C LYS A 208 -7.39 1.90 -6.62
N HIS A 209 -6.68 2.02 -5.50
CA HIS A 209 -7.07 1.43 -4.23
C HIS A 209 -6.84 2.38 -3.05
N ARG A 210 -7.46 2.08 -1.90
CA ARG A 210 -7.34 2.85 -0.64
C ARG A 210 -7.51 1.93 0.57
N VAL A 211 -7.17 2.40 1.77
CA VAL A 211 -7.39 1.66 3.03
C VAL A 211 -8.17 2.53 4.02
N ARG A 212 -9.30 2.01 4.52
CA ARG A 212 -10.09 2.64 5.59
C ARG A 212 -9.44 2.42 6.96
N VAL A 213 -9.59 3.40 7.85
CA VAL A 213 -9.26 3.26 9.28
C VAL A 213 -10.44 2.57 9.98
N ASN A 214 -10.18 1.46 10.69
CA ASN A 214 -11.11 0.97 11.70
C ASN A 214 -10.93 1.82 12.97
N LYS A 215 -11.99 2.49 13.46
CA LYS A 215 -11.91 3.36 14.64
C LYS A 215 -11.78 2.57 15.97
N GLN A 216 -12.18 1.30 15.98
CA GLN A 216 -12.33 0.48 17.19
C GLN A 216 -11.16 -0.48 17.45
N VAL A 217 -10.56 -1.06 16.39
CA VAL A 217 -9.53 -2.11 16.49
C VAL A 217 -8.43 -1.90 15.44
N ASP A 218 -7.18 -2.05 15.87
CA ASP A 218 -5.99 -1.81 15.05
C ASP A 218 -5.69 -2.97 14.09
N ARG A 219 -5.59 -2.64 12.80
CA ARG A 219 -5.29 -3.58 11.71
C ARG A 219 -3.81 -3.61 11.35
N ILE A 220 -3.31 -4.77 10.95
CA ILE A 220 -1.97 -4.94 10.38
C ILE A 220 -2.02 -5.54 8.98
N SER A 221 -1.06 -5.16 8.15
CA SER A 221 -0.82 -5.79 6.85
C SER A 221 0.61 -5.53 6.38
N ILE A 222 1.16 -6.50 5.67
CA ILE A 222 2.55 -6.56 5.21
C ILE A 222 2.50 -6.64 3.69
N ASN A 223 3.07 -5.65 3.00
CA ASN A 223 3.07 -5.58 1.54
C ASN A 223 4.51 -5.69 1.01
N TYR A 224 4.73 -6.61 0.07
CA TYR A 224 6.00 -6.79 -0.61
C TYR A 224 5.90 -6.23 -2.04
N PHE A 225 6.64 -5.17 -2.32
CA PHE A 225 6.62 -4.50 -3.64
C PHE A 225 7.74 -5.01 -4.53
N VAL A 226 7.42 -5.35 -5.78
CA VAL A 226 8.40 -5.71 -6.83
C VAL A 226 8.53 -4.54 -7.79
N PHE A 227 9.72 -3.95 -7.90
CA PHE A 227 10.01 -2.83 -8.80
C PHE A 227 10.95 -3.26 -9.94
N PRO A 228 10.98 -2.52 -11.08
CA PRO A 228 12.06 -2.65 -12.05
C PRO A 228 13.39 -2.16 -11.45
N GLU A 229 14.52 -2.54 -12.06
CA GLU A 229 15.78 -1.84 -11.82
C GLU A 229 15.66 -0.37 -12.25
N LEU A 230 16.36 0.53 -11.55
CA LEU A 230 16.19 1.98 -11.72
C LEU A 230 16.39 2.44 -13.16
N ASP A 231 17.48 2.01 -13.80
CA ASP A 231 17.83 2.38 -15.17
C ASP A 231 17.21 1.44 -16.23
N CYS A 232 16.23 0.59 -15.85
CA CYS A 232 15.51 -0.27 -16.78
C CYS A 232 14.50 0.55 -17.62
N THR A 233 14.74 0.64 -18.93
CA THR A 233 13.86 1.35 -19.87
C THR A 233 12.60 0.56 -20.19
N ILE A 234 11.45 1.12 -19.81
CA ILE A 234 10.13 0.68 -20.26
C ILE A 234 9.84 1.34 -21.60
N GLN A 235 9.51 0.52 -22.61
CA GLN A 235 9.14 0.97 -23.95
C GLN A 235 7.98 0.15 -24.50
N SER A 236 6.89 0.83 -24.83
CA SER A 236 5.68 0.27 -25.43
C SER A 236 5.04 1.29 -26.39
N SER A 237 3.97 0.93 -27.13
CA SER A 237 3.42 1.81 -28.18
C SER A 237 2.73 3.06 -27.61
N ASN A 238 2.06 2.93 -26.47
CA ASN A 238 1.26 4.00 -25.88
C ASN A 238 2.12 5.00 -25.09
N TYR A 239 3.37 4.64 -24.80
CA TYR A 239 4.29 5.37 -23.92
C TYR A 239 5.54 5.84 -24.65
N LYS A 240 6.01 7.05 -24.32
CA LYS A 240 7.37 7.50 -24.65
C LYS A 240 8.35 6.59 -23.88
N PRO A 241 9.54 6.23 -24.39
CA PRO A 241 10.49 5.45 -23.60
C PRO A 241 10.89 6.19 -22.31
N PHE A 242 10.87 5.50 -21.17
CA PHE A 242 11.27 6.06 -19.87
C PHE A 242 11.88 4.97 -18.97
N THR A 243 12.79 5.33 -18.06
CA THR A 243 13.31 4.42 -17.03
C THR A 243 12.48 4.50 -15.74
N TYR A 244 12.51 3.46 -14.90
CA TYR A 244 11.82 3.53 -13.60
C TYR A 244 12.33 4.70 -12.73
N LYS A 245 13.60 5.07 -12.86
CA LYS A 245 14.23 6.25 -12.27
C LYS A 245 13.60 7.56 -12.75
N ASP A 246 13.32 7.70 -14.04
CA ASP A 246 12.61 8.88 -14.59
C ASP A 246 11.19 8.96 -14.04
N PHE A 247 10.48 7.83 -13.99
CA PHE A 247 9.13 7.74 -13.43
C PHE A 247 9.09 8.11 -11.94
N HIS A 248 10.06 7.61 -11.17
CA HIS A 248 10.20 7.88 -9.74
C HIS A 248 10.59 9.35 -9.46
N ALA A 249 11.46 9.95 -10.30
CA ALA A 249 11.83 11.36 -10.20
C ALA A 249 10.65 12.28 -10.55
N GLN A 250 9.98 12.04 -11.68
CA GLN A 250 8.80 12.80 -12.08
C GLN A 250 7.68 12.70 -11.03
N GLY A 251 7.44 11.51 -10.47
CA GLY A 251 6.45 11.32 -9.41
C GLY A 251 6.75 12.12 -8.12
N GLN A 252 8.01 12.44 -7.84
CA GLN A 252 8.39 13.34 -6.75
C GLN A 252 8.13 14.80 -7.13
N THR A 253 8.55 15.23 -8.32
CA THR A 253 8.27 16.59 -8.82
C THR A 253 6.76 16.88 -8.91
N ASP A 254 5.95 15.90 -9.34
CA ASP A 254 4.48 15.98 -9.30
C ASP A 254 3.97 16.24 -7.87
N ILE A 255 4.43 15.44 -6.90
CA ILE A 255 4.03 15.54 -5.48
C ILE A 255 4.48 16.88 -4.88
N GLU A 256 5.68 17.36 -5.22
CA GLU A 256 6.24 18.65 -4.74
C GLU A 256 5.54 19.88 -5.34
N THR A 257 5.13 19.82 -6.62
CA THR A 257 4.58 20.98 -7.34
C THR A 257 3.05 21.02 -7.41
N LEU A 258 2.39 19.86 -7.44
CA LEU A 258 0.93 19.72 -7.56
C LEU A 258 0.27 19.19 -6.27
N GLY A 259 1.05 18.59 -5.35
CA GLY A 259 0.54 17.91 -4.15
C GLY A 259 -0.01 16.50 -4.40
N TYR A 260 0.11 15.98 -5.62
CA TYR A 260 -0.29 14.62 -6.02
C TYR A 260 0.55 14.13 -7.22
N LYS A 261 0.77 12.82 -7.31
CA LYS A 261 1.44 12.15 -8.44
C LYS A 261 0.51 12.10 -9.67
N VAL A 262 0.99 12.51 -10.84
CA VAL A 262 0.29 12.37 -12.13
C VAL A 262 0.49 10.95 -12.68
N GLY A 263 1.71 10.42 -12.55
CA GLY A 263 2.03 9.04 -12.93
C GLY A 263 1.98 8.82 -14.44
N LEU A 264 1.44 7.67 -14.87
CA LEU A 264 1.55 7.18 -16.25
C LEU A 264 1.07 8.16 -17.33
N GLU A 265 0.09 9.02 -17.05
CA GLU A 265 -0.41 10.00 -18.03
C GLU A 265 0.68 10.95 -18.53
N GLY A 266 1.66 11.32 -17.68
CA GLY A 266 2.79 12.17 -18.08
C GLY A 266 3.74 11.50 -19.08
N PHE A 267 3.76 10.16 -19.11
CA PHE A 267 4.65 9.34 -19.94
C PHE A 267 4.00 8.84 -21.22
N LYS A 268 2.68 9.03 -21.41
CA LYS A 268 2.01 8.64 -22.65
C LYS A 268 2.54 9.44 -23.84
N ARG A 269 2.48 8.82 -25.02
CA ARG A 269 2.60 9.54 -26.29
C ARG A 269 1.35 10.37 -26.48
N ASN A 270 1.51 11.56 -27.05
CA ASN A 270 0.37 12.28 -27.59
C ASN A 270 -0.25 11.38 -28.66
N ARG A 271 -1.58 11.22 -28.64
CA ARG A 271 -2.28 10.71 -29.82
C ARG A 271 -2.41 11.87 -30.77
N ASP A 272 -1.50 11.95 -31.73
CA ASP A 272 -1.69 12.80 -32.90
C ASP A 272 -3.00 12.33 -33.59
N ILE A 273 -3.85 13.29 -33.95
CA ILE A 273 -5.24 13.08 -34.41
C ILE A 273 -5.28 13.00 -35.93
#